data_AF-A0A0Q5N2N0-F1
#
_entry.id   AF-A0A0Q5N2N0-F1
#
_cell.length_a   1.000
_cell.length_b   1.000
_cell.length_c   1.000
_cell.angle_alpha   90.00
_cell.angle_beta   90.00
_cell.angle_gamma   90.00
#
_symmetry.space_group_name_H-M   'P 1'
#
loop_
_entity.id
_entity.type
_entity.pdbx_description
1 polymer ?
#
loop_
_entity_poly.entity_id
_entity_poly.type
_entity_poly.pdbx_seq_one_letter_code
_entity_poly.pdbx_strand_id
1 'polypeptide(L)'
;MHAEEARVGDDRVIVLIDGRSGSGKTTLGRRLAAAWPAHLGPVRLVHLDDVYPGWHGLETASRVVAATILRGERPGWRRWDWALDRPGEWATLDPSVSVIVEGAGSLTRASSALATTRVWLDLDDDERRRRALGRDGAAYEPWWDVWAAQEERHLDRESPRSLADVVAEA
;
A
#
# COMPACT_ATOMS: atom_id res chain seq x y z
N MET A 1 -1.54 -12.36 21.91
CA MET A 1 -1.60 -11.87 20.52
C MET A 1 -2.65 -12.73 19.83
N HIS A 2 -3.88 -12.23 19.73
CA HIS A 2 -4.97 -12.98 19.09
C HIS A 2 -5.08 -12.47 17.66
N ALA A 3 -4.52 -13.21 16.72
CA ALA A 3 -4.83 -13.03 15.31
C ALA A 3 -6.16 -13.75 15.07
N GLU A 4 -7.24 -13.01 14.82
CA GLU A 4 -8.47 -13.61 14.32
C GLU A 4 -8.21 -14.15 12.91
N GLU A 5 -8.64 -15.38 12.65
CA GLU A 5 -8.37 -16.13 11.43
C GLU A 5 -8.91 -15.38 10.19
N ALA A 6 -8.04 -15.23 9.20
CA ALA A 6 -8.35 -14.61 7.92
C ALA A 6 -9.56 -15.28 7.25
N ARG A 7 -10.46 -14.50 6.64
CA ARG A 7 -11.60 -15.03 5.88
C ARG A 7 -11.10 -15.74 4.61
N VAL A 8 -11.15 -17.06 4.60
CA VAL A 8 -10.86 -17.88 3.41
C VAL A 8 -12.17 -18.09 2.64
N GLY A 9 -12.35 -17.33 1.57
CA GLY A 9 -13.26 -17.66 0.47
C GLY A 9 -12.42 -17.95 -0.77
N ASP A 10 -12.82 -18.92 -1.58
CA ASP A 10 -12.01 -19.51 -2.66
C ASP A 10 -11.28 -18.48 -3.56
N ASP A 11 -10.00 -18.79 -3.77
CA ASP A 11 -9.06 -18.44 -4.85
C ASP A 11 -8.22 -17.14 -4.86
N ARG A 12 -8.48 -16.09 -4.06
CA ARG A 12 -7.58 -14.91 -4.07
C ARG A 12 -7.38 -14.25 -2.71
N VAL A 13 -6.15 -14.35 -2.19
CA VAL A 13 -5.74 -13.64 -0.98
C VAL A 13 -5.35 -12.19 -1.31
N ILE A 14 -5.94 -11.25 -0.59
CA ILE A 14 -5.66 -9.81 -0.73
C ILE A 14 -5.08 -9.29 0.58
N VAL A 15 -3.81 -8.91 0.56
CA VAL A 15 -3.12 -8.32 1.72
C VAL A 15 -2.87 -6.83 1.45
N LEU A 16 -3.31 -5.98 2.36
CA LEU A 16 -3.04 -4.54 2.32
C LEU A 16 -2.07 -4.18 3.44
N ILE A 17 -0.99 -3.48 3.09
CA ILE A 17 0.04 -3.04 4.03
C ILE A 17 0.15 -1.52 3.94
N ASP A 18 -0.48 -0.83 4.91
CA ASP A 18 -0.47 0.62 5.03
C ASP A 18 0.41 1.06 6.22
N GLY A 19 0.70 2.35 6.29
CA GLY A 19 1.66 2.97 7.18
C GLY A 19 2.25 4.21 6.51
N ARG A 20 2.74 5.15 7.32
CA ARG A 20 3.35 6.39 6.81
C ARG A 20 4.70 6.15 6.14
N SER A 21 5.15 7.06 5.28
CA SER A 21 6.47 7.03 4.65
C SER A 21 7.57 6.85 5.70
N GLY A 22 8.50 5.93 5.45
CA GLY A 22 9.54 5.54 6.39
C GLY A 22 9.19 4.37 7.33
N SER A 23 7.94 3.89 7.38
CA SER A 23 7.51 2.82 8.31
C SER A 23 7.94 1.39 7.94
N GLY A 24 8.64 1.18 6.82
CA GLY A 24 9.14 -0.15 6.43
C GLY A 24 8.18 -1.05 5.64
N LYS A 25 7.04 -0.53 5.17
CA LYS A 25 6.05 -1.26 4.32
C LYS A 25 6.69 -2.01 3.15
N THR A 26 7.52 -1.33 2.36
CA THR A 26 8.20 -1.95 1.21
C THR A 26 9.07 -3.14 1.62
N THR A 27 9.75 -3.05 2.77
CA THR A 27 10.54 -4.16 3.32
C THR A 27 9.64 -5.32 3.73
N LEU A 28 8.54 -5.05 4.43
CA LEU A 28 7.58 -6.09 4.82
C LEU A 28 6.93 -6.74 3.59
N GLY A 29 6.43 -5.95 2.64
CA GLY A 29 5.80 -6.44 1.42
C GLY A 29 6.72 -7.35 0.60
N ARG A 30 8.00 -6.98 0.45
CA ARG A 30 9.01 -7.83 -0.20
C ARG A 30 9.27 -9.13 0.57
N ARG A 31 9.41 -9.06 1.90
CA ARG A 31 9.62 -10.24 2.74
C ARG A 31 8.42 -11.18 2.69
N LEU A 32 7.21 -10.65 2.74
CA LEU A 32 5.98 -11.43 2.65
C LEU A 32 5.82 -12.09 1.29
N ALA A 33 6.10 -11.37 0.21
CA ALA A 33 6.09 -11.94 -1.15
C ALA A 33 7.16 -13.03 -1.32
N ALA A 34 8.36 -12.85 -0.75
CA ALA A 34 9.43 -13.85 -0.80
C ALA A 34 9.14 -15.10 0.04
N ALA A 35 8.44 -14.94 1.16
CA ALA A 35 8.03 -16.02 2.05
C ALA A 35 6.63 -16.56 1.72
N TRP A 36 6.06 -16.22 0.55
CA TRP A 36 4.69 -16.54 0.21
C TRP A 36 4.46 -18.06 0.17
N PRO A 37 3.45 -18.61 0.86
CA PRO A 37 3.26 -20.05 0.91
C PRO A 37 2.90 -20.62 -0.47
N ALA A 38 3.68 -21.59 -0.94
CA ALA A 38 3.49 -22.18 -2.27
C ALA A 38 2.10 -22.79 -2.49
N HIS A 39 1.47 -23.30 -1.43
CA HIS A 39 0.13 -23.88 -1.50
C HIS A 39 -1.00 -22.85 -1.70
N LEU A 40 -0.71 -21.55 -1.53
CA LEU A 40 -1.64 -20.45 -1.81
C LEU A 40 -1.48 -19.90 -3.24
N GLY A 41 -0.70 -20.58 -4.09
CA GLY A 41 -0.43 -20.17 -5.45
C GLY A 41 0.51 -18.96 -5.55
N PRO A 42 0.65 -18.35 -6.74
CA PRO A 42 1.48 -17.17 -6.93
C PRO A 42 0.90 -15.93 -6.24
N VAL A 43 1.76 -14.95 -5.99
CA VAL A 43 1.37 -13.63 -5.45
C VAL A 43 2.00 -12.50 -6.26
N ARG A 44 1.26 -11.39 -6.40
CA ARG A 44 1.76 -10.15 -6.98
C ARG A 44 1.93 -9.09 -5.90
N LEU A 45 3.14 -8.53 -5.81
CA LEU A 45 3.39 -7.33 -5.02
C LEU A 45 3.15 -6.08 -5.87
N VAL A 46 2.32 -5.17 -5.37
CA VAL A 46 2.03 -3.86 -5.97
C VAL A 46 2.53 -2.78 -5.02
N HIS A 47 3.43 -1.94 -5.52
CA HIS A 47 3.95 -0.78 -4.82
C HIS A 47 3.13 0.45 -5.20
N LEU A 48 2.50 1.14 -4.25
CA LEU A 48 1.75 2.36 -4.57
C LEU A 48 2.65 3.50 -5.07
N ASP A 49 3.97 3.42 -4.86
CA ASP A 49 4.95 4.30 -5.50
C ASP A 49 4.81 4.29 -7.04
N ASP A 50 4.40 3.17 -7.65
CA ASP A 50 4.13 3.10 -9.09
C ASP A 50 2.77 3.67 -9.49
N VAL A 51 1.92 4.05 -8.53
CA VAL A 51 0.51 4.42 -8.71
C VAL A 51 0.27 5.91 -8.47
N TYR A 52 1.01 6.54 -7.55
CA TYR A 52 0.78 7.94 -7.19
C TYR A 52 1.00 8.86 -8.40
N PRO A 53 -0.01 9.67 -8.80
CA PRO A 53 0.19 10.70 -9.80
C PRO A 53 0.96 11.88 -9.21
N GLY A 54 2.27 11.72 -9.12
CA GLY A 54 3.21 12.71 -8.58
C GLY A 54 3.07 12.89 -7.06
N TRP A 55 3.73 13.92 -6.55
CA TRP A 55 3.82 14.19 -5.12
C TRP A 55 2.50 14.59 -4.44
N HIS A 56 1.46 14.90 -5.20
CA HIS A 56 0.11 15.22 -4.70
C HIS A 56 -0.89 14.06 -4.92
N GLY A 57 -0.37 12.87 -5.23
CA GLY A 57 -1.16 11.76 -5.75
C GLY A 57 -1.77 10.81 -4.72
N LEU A 58 -1.53 11.00 -3.41
CA LEU A 58 -1.88 10.00 -2.39
C LEU A 58 -3.37 9.64 -2.43
N GLU A 59 -4.25 10.63 -2.41
CA GLU A 59 -5.70 10.40 -2.42
C GLU A 59 -6.15 9.68 -3.70
N THR A 60 -5.59 10.09 -4.85
CA THR A 60 -5.92 9.49 -6.14
C THR A 60 -5.50 8.02 -6.17
N ALA A 61 -4.29 7.69 -5.74
CA ALA A 61 -3.82 6.30 -5.67
C ALA A 61 -4.65 5.47 -4.69
N SER A 62 -5.01 6.04 -3.53
CA SER A 62 -5.85 5.37 -2.53
C SER A 62 -7.19 4.92 -3.12
N ARG A 63 -7.82 5.76 -3.95
CA ARG A 63 -9.06 5.41 -4.67
C ARG A 63 -8.83 4.32 -5.72
N VAL A 64 -7.69 4.36 -6.42
CA VAL A 64 -7.31 3.38 -7.46
C VAL A 64 -7.19 1.96 -6.88
N VAL A 65 -6.77 1.81 -5.62
CA VAL A 65 -6.66 0.50 -4.96
C VAL A 65 -7.97 -0.28 -5.04
N ALA A 66 -9.06 0.27 -4.50
CA ALA A 66 -10.37 -0.40 -4.55
C ALA A 66 -10.99 -0.37 -5.95
N ALA A 67 -10.85 0.74 -6.68
CA ALA A 67 -11.56 0.95 -7.93
C ALA A 67 -11.04 0.07 -9.10
N THR A 68 -9.73 -0.19 -9.16
CA THR A 68 -9.15 -0.91 -10.31
C THR A 68 -8.13 -1.99 -9.93
N ILE A 69 -7.31 -1.82 -8.89
CA ILE A 69 -6.29 -2.83 -8.53
C ILE A 69 -6.94 -4.09 -7.94
N LEU A 70 -7.91 -3.92 -7.04
CA LEU A 70 -8.61 -5.01 -6.35
C LEU A 70 -9.90 -5.44 -7.06
N ARG A 71 -10.16 -4.92 -8.27
CA ARG A 71 -11.36 -5.26 -9.03
C ARG A 71 -11.34 -6.74 -9.43
N GLY A 72 -12.50 -7.40 -9.37
CA GLY A 72 -12.64 -8.81 -9.78
C GLY A 72 -12.49 -9.06 -11.28
N GLU A 73 -12.66 -8.03 -12.11
CA GLU A 73 -12.54 -8.12 -13.57
C GLU A 73 -11.51 -7.13 -14.11
N ARG A 74 -10.55 -7.65 -14.90
CA ARG A 74 -9.47 -6.87 -15.53
C ARG A 74 -8.76 -5.92 -14.54
N PRO A 75 -8.24 -6.43 -13.40
CA PRO A 75 -7.56 -5.59 -12.45
C PRO A 75 -6.29 -5.00 -13.03
N GLY A 76 -5.91 -3.83 -12.53
CA GLY A 76 -4.73 -3.12 -13.00
C GLY A 76 -4.73 -1.65 -12.60
N TRP A 77 -3.69 -0.94 -13.02
CA TRP A 77 -3.56 0.50 -12.80
C TRP A 77 -2.76 1.16 -13.91
N ARG A 78 -2.85 2.49 -13.98
CA ARG A 78 -1.98 3.31 -14.80
C ARG A 78 -0.73 3.62 -13.99
N ARG A 79 0.44 3.22 -14.48
CA ARG A 79 1.72 3.57 -13.82
C ARG A 79 1.94 5.08 -13.87
N TRP A 80 2.67 5.60 -12.90
CA TRP A 80 3.23 6.95 -12.96
C TRP A 80 4.68 6.93 -13.44
N ASP A 81 5.00 7.78 -14.41
CA ASP A 81 6.38 8.05 -14.82
C ASP A 81 6.89 9.25 -14.01
N TRP A 82 7.64 8.96 -12.94
CA TRP A 82 8.23 9.98 -12.08
C TRP A 82 9.30 10.82 -12.75
N ALA A 83 9.94 10.32 -13.82
CA ALA A 83 10.97 11.06 -14.53
C ALA A 83 10.36 12.13 -15.46
N LEU A 84 9.19 11.83 -16.03
CA LEU A 84 8.48 12.72 -16.96
C LEU A 84 7.24 13.39 -16.34
N ASP A 85 6.98 13.15 -15.05
CA ASP A 85 5.83 13.65 -14.29
C ASP A 85 4.49 13.49 -15.02
N ARG A 86 4.23 12.27 -15.51
CA ARG A 86 3.03 11.99 -16.32
C ARG A 86 2.53 10.55 -16.20
N PRO A 87 1.28 10.27 -16.61
CA PRO A 87 0.78 8.90 -16.72
C PRO A 87 1.62 8.07 -17.71
N GLY A 88 2.04 6.89 -17.29
CA GLY A 88 2.79 5.92 -18.09
C GLY A 88 1.91 4.81 -18.67
N GLU A 89 2.45 3.60 -18.74
CA GLU A 89 1.75 2.44 -19.29
C GLU A 89 0.71 1.85 -18.32
N TRP A 90 -0.23 1.09 -18.87
CA TRP A 90 -1.17 0.32 -18.06
C TRP A 90 -0.52 -0.98 -17.58
N ALA A 91 -0.54 -1.22 -16.28
CA ALA A 91 -0.11 -2.47 -15.67
C ALA A 91 -1.33 -3.36 -15.39
N THR A 92 -1.36 -4.53 -16.03
CA THR A 92 -2.43 -5.53 -15.85
C THR A 92 -2.10 -6.51 -14.73
N LEU A 93 -3.12 -6.89 -13.97
CA LEU A 93 -3.09 -7.99 -13.00
C LEU A 93 -3.99 -9.12 -13.47
N ASP A 94 -3.62 -10.34 -13.07
CA ASP A 94 -4.48 -11.51 -13.23
C ASP A 94 -5.51 -11.53 -12.08
N PRO A 95 -6.83 -11.54 -12.36
CA PRO A 95 -7.86 -11.55 -11.32
C PRO A 95 -7.89 -12.80 -10.46
N SER A 96 -7.22 -13.90 -10.86
CA SER A 96 -7.09 -15.14 -10.10
C SER A 96 -5.87 -15.19 -9.17
N VAL A 97 -4.96 -14.21 -9.28
CA VAL A 97 -3.69 -14.24 -8.53
C VAL A 97 -3.78 -13.39 -7.26
N SER A 98 -3.32 -13.96 -6.14
CA SER A 98 -3.22 -13.25 -4.86
C SER A 98 -2.40 -11.97 -5.00
N VAL A 99 -2.75 -10.93 -4.23
CA VAL A 99 -2.11 -9.62 -4.33
C VAL A 99 -1.75 -9.08 -2.95
N ILE A 100 -0.53 -8.55 -2.84
CA ILE A 100 -0.08 -7.71 -1.74
C ILE A 100 0.00 -6.29 -2.29
N VAL A 101 -0.73 -5.36 -1.70
CA VAL A 101 -0.62 -3.93 -2.02
C VAL A 101 0.03 -3.24 -0.85
N GLU A 102 1.13 -2.56 -1.08
CA GLU A 102 1.85 -1.81 -0.05
C GLU A 102 2.01 -0.35 -0.43
N GLY A 103 1.78 0.54 0.53
CA GLY A 103 1.96 1.98 0.37
C GLY A 103 1.02 2.79 1.24
N ALA A 104 1.40 4.05 1.48
CA ALA A 104 0.59 5.01 2.22
C ALA A 104 -0.73 5.26 1.47
N GLY A 105 -1.86 5.03 2.12
CA GLY A 105 -3.17 5.16 1.46
C GLY A 105 -3.75 3.84 0.94
N SER A 106 -3.06 2.71 1.12
CA SER A 106 -3.57 1.41 0.69
C SER A 106 -4.77 0.94 1.51
N LEU A 107 -4.90 1.34 2.78
CA LEU A 107 -6.05 1.05 3.63
C LEU A 107 -7.02 2.23 3.68
N THR A 108 -8.13 2.07 2.97
CA THR A 108 -9.32 2.93 3.03
C THR A 108 -10.50 2.07 3.46
N ARG A 109 -11.62 2.66 3.87
CA ARG A 109 -12.85 1.88 4.12
C ARG A 109 -13.28 1.04 2.91
N ALA A 110 -13.05 1.56 1.70
CA ALA A 110 -13.40 0.89 0.45
C ALA A 110 -12.47 -0.30 0.16
N SER A 111 -11.15 -0.11 0.28
CA SER A 111 -10.18 -1.20 0.03
C SER A 111 -10.19 -2.23 1.16
N SER A 112 -10.44 -1.83 2.41
CA SER A 112 -10.54 -2.75 3.54
C SER A 112 -11.68 -3.76 3.40
N ALA A 113 -12.79 -3.36 2.77
CA ALA A 113 -13.93 -4.25 2.54
C ALA A 113 -13.62 -5.39 1.54
N LEU A 114 -12.54 -5.25 0.76
CA LEU A 114 -12.09 -6.22 -0.25
C LEU A 114 -10.88 -7.04 0.23
N ALA A 115 -10.29 -6.70 1.37
CA ALA A 115 -9.06 -7.31 1.84
C ALA A 115 -9.31 -8.59 2.65
N THR A 116 -8.43 -9.57 2.46
CA THR A 116 -8.34 -10.78 3.31
C THR A 116 -7.59 -10.47 4.60
N THR A 117 -6.53 -9.65 4.52
CA THR A 117 -5.72 -9.23 5.68
C THR A 117 -5.29 -7.78 5.53
N ARG A 118 -5.41 -7.02 6.61
CA ARG A 118 -5.12 -5.59 6.68
C ARG A 118 -4.05 -5.34 7.73
N VAL A 119 -2.92 -4.78 7.31
CA VAL A 119 -1.76 -4.52 8.16
C VAL A 119 -1.50 -3.02 8.22
N TRP A 120 -1.38 -2.49 9.43
CA TRP A 120 -0.87 -1.15 9.68
C TRP A 120 0.53 -1.24 10.30
N LEU A 121 1.51 -0.62 9.66
CA LEU A 121 2.84 -0.43 10.22
C LEU A 121 2.97 0.96 10.83
N ASP A 122 3.08 0.96 12.16
CA ASP A 122 3.28 2.14 12.97
C ASP A 122 4.77 2.38 13.21
N LEU A 123 5.17 3.64 13.17
CA LEU A 123 6.52 4.07 13.51
C LEU A 123 6.46 5.52 13.95
N ASP A 124 7.25 5.89 14.96
CA ASP A 124 7.27 7.25 15.47
C ASP A 124 7.74 8.27 14.43
N ASP A 125 7.30 9.51 14.61
CA ASP A 125 7.43 10.56 13.61
C ASP A 125 8.89 11.00 13.35
N ASP A 126 9.71 10.99 14.39
CA ASP A 126 11.13 11.33 14.28
C ASP A 126 11.89 10.22 13.55
N GLU A 127 11.62 8.96 13.90
CA GLU A 127 12.23 7.79 13.29
C GLU A 127 11.85 7.64 11.82
N ARG A 128 10.56 7.77 11.48
CA ARG A 128 10.10 7.66 10.09
C ARG A 128 10.71 8.76 9.23
N ARG A 129 10.85 9.98 9.75
CA ARG A 129 11.50 11.11 9.05
C ARG A 129 12.97 10.82 8.79
N ARG A 130 13.67 10.36 9.83
CA ARG A 130 15.09 9.97 9.71
C ARG A 130 15.28 8.86 8.68
N ARG A 131 14.43 7.81 8.68
CA ARG A 131 14.49 6.71 7.72
C ARG A 131 14.18 7.17 6.29
N ALA A 132 13.14 7.98 6.10
CA ALA A 132 12.72 8.41 4.77
C ALA A 132 13.75 9.35 4.13
N LEU A 133 14.27 10.33 4.88
CA LEU A 133 15.34 11.22 4.41
C LEU A 133 16.66 10.45 4.21
N GLY A 134 16.97 9.46 5.05
CA GLY A 134 18.15 8.63 4.86
C GLY A 134 18.11 7.75 3.59
N ARG A 135 16.91 7.39 3.11
CA ARG A 135 16.70 6.57 1.92
C ARG A 135 16.71 7.40 0.63
N ASP A 136 15.86 8.44 0.58
CA ASP A 136 15.56 9.17 -0.66
C ASP A 136 16.23 10.55 -0.72
N GLY A 137 16.84 10.99 0.40
CA GLY A 137 17.70 12.16 0.48
C GLY A 137 17.09 13.44 -0.09
N ALA A 138 17.91 14.17 -0.84
CA ALA A 138 17.57 15.48 -1.41
C ALA A 138 16.41 15.45 -2.41
N ALA A 139 16.07 14.29 -2.98
CA ALA A 139 14.95 14.18 -3.90
C ALA A 139 13.59 14.21 -3.16
N TYR A 140 13.56 13.73 -1.92
CA TYR A 140 12.33 13.69 -1.11
C TYR A 140 12.21 14.84 -0.12
N GLU A 141 13.34 15.39 0.36
CA GLU A 141 13.35 16.48 1.35
C GLU A 141 12.43 17.66 0.99
N PRO A 142 12.38 18.19 -0.26
CA PRO A 142 11.49 19.29 -0.62
C PRO A 142 10.00 18.93 -0.56
N TRP A 143 9.68 17.63 -0.61
CA TRP A 143 8.31 17.10 -0.68
C TRP A 143 7.84 16.50 0.65
N TRP A 144 8.69 16.49 1.68
CA TRP A 144 8.37 15.91 2.98
C TRP A 144 7.06 16.45 3.54
N ASP A 145 6.95 17.78 3.69
CA ASP A 145 5.77 18.41 4.29
C ASP A 145 4.52 18.22 3.41
N VAL A 146 4.69 18.28 2.08
CA VAL A 146 3.61 18.05 1.12
C VAL A 146 3.05 16.63 1.25
N TRP A 147 3.92 15.65 1.41
CA TRP A 147 3.54 14.26 1.55
C TRP A 147 2.94 13.99 2.94
N ALA A 148 3.60 14.45 4.00
CA ALA A 148 3.12 14.29 5.38
C ALA A 148 1.72 14.86 5.59
N ALA A 149 1.42 16.03 5.01
CA ALA A 149 0.08 16.63 5.07
C ALA A 149 -0.99 15.80 4.34
N GLN A 150 -0.62 15.03 3.31
CA GLN A 150 -1.56 14.10 2.66
C GLN A 150 -1.79 12.85 3.50
N GLU A 151 -0.75 12.34 4.16
CA GLU A 151 -0.88 11.22 5.08
C GLU A 151 -1.81 11.58 6.25
N GLU A 152 -1.66 12.76 6.83
CA GLU A 152 -2.54 13.25 7.89
C GLU A 152 -4.01 13.31 7.44
N ARG A 153 -4.27 13.87 6.25
CA ARG A 153 -5.63 13.87 5.68
C ARG A 153 -6.19 12.46 5.47
N HIS A 154 -5.35 11.51 5.06
CA HIS A 154 -5.74 10.11 4.92
C HIS A 154 -6.05 9.47 6.28
N LEU A 155 -5.23 9.72 7.29
CA LEU A 155 -5.44 9.25 8.65
C LEU A 155 -6.77 9.76 9.22
N ASP A 156 -7.02 11.07 9.10
CA ASP A 156 -8.25 11.69 9.58
C ASP A 156 -9.50 11.14 8.89
N ARG A 157 -9.41 10.91 7.57
CA ARG A 157 -10.58 10.49 6.79
C ARG A 157 -10.89 9.00 6.89
N GLU A 158 -9.86 8.16 6.87
CA GLU A 158 -10.02 6.71 6.76
C GLU A 158 -9.73 5.97 8.06
N SER A 159 -9.02 6.59 9.01
CA SER A 159 -8.59 5.96 10.26
C SER A 159 -7.97 4.56 10.03
N PRO A 160 -6.96 4.41 9.15
CA PRO A 160 -6.51 3.12 8.63
C PRO A 160 -6.01 2.16 9.73
N ARG A 161 -5.40 2.70 10.80
CA ARG A 161 -5.01 1.92 11.98
C ARG A 161 -6.19 1.18 12.62
N SER A 162 -7.38 1.77 12.62
CA SER A 162 -8.60 1.13 13.14
C SER A 162 -9.20 0.10 12.18
N LEU A 163 -8.84 0.17 10.89
CA LEU A 163 -9.25 -0.79 9.87
C LEU A 163 -8.36 -2.03 9.83
N ALA A 164 -7.18 -2.01 10.48
CA ALA A 164 -6.21 -3.07 10.41
C ALA A 164 -6.58 -4.27 11.30
N ASP A 165 -6.32 -5.48 10.79
CA ASP A 165 -6.36 -6.73 11.56
C ASP A 165 -5.10 -6.87 12.42
N VAL A 166 -3.97 -6.37 11.90
CA VAL A 166 -2.66 -6.42 12.55
C VAL A 166 -2.05 -5.02 12.58
N VAL A 167 -1.69 -4.58 13.79
CA VAL A 167 -0.87 -3.40 14.02
C VAL A 167 0.50 -3.87 14.47
N ALA A 168 1.55 -3.44 13.76
CA ALA A 168 2.92 -3.81 14.08
C ALA A 168 3.83 -2.57 14.11
N GLU A 169 4.82 -2.62 15.00
CA GLU A 169 5.89 -1.62 15.13
C GLU A 169 7.11 -2.08 14.32
N ALA A 170 7.80 -1.13 13.67
CA ALA A 170 8.87 -1.38 12.71
C ALA A 170 10.27 -0.94 13.15
#